data_AF-A0A3D9CEC6-F1
#
_entry.id   AF-A0A3D9CEC6-F1
#
_cell.length_a   1.000
_cell.length_b   1.000
_cell.length_c   1.000
_cell.angle_alpha   90.00
_cell.angle_beta   90.00
_cell.angle_gamma   90.00
#
_symmetry.space_group_name_H-M   'P 1'
#
loop_
_entity.id
_entity.type
_entity.pdbx_description
1 polymer ?
#
loop_
_entity_poly.entity_id
_entity_poly.type
_entity_poly.pdbx_seq_one_letter_code
_entity_poly.pdbx_strand_id
1 'polypeptide(L)' 'MTDYFGFFVKLTVISVIIAIATIIFVPFKKYKIAKILLLIFAGILFIIGAGGCFLMTISNVGSYRY' A
#
# COMPACT_ATOMS: atom_id res chain seq x y z
N MET A 1 14.88 -11.92 -4.06
CA MET A 1 13.41 -11.92 -3.84
C MET A 1 13.02 -11.34 -2.49
N THR A 2 13.74 -11.67 -1.41
CA THR A 2 13.50 -11.21 -0.04
C THR A 2 13.54 -9.67 0.11
N ASP A 3 14.50 -8.98 -0.52
CA ASP A 3 14.58 -7.51 -0.44
C ASP A 3 13.38 -6.80 -1.08
N TYR A 4 12.91 -7.33 -2.21
CA TYR A 4 11.75 -6.80 -2.91
C TYR A 4 10.44 -7.11 -2.17
N PHE A 5 10.30 -8.30 -1.55
CA PHE A 5 9.15 -8.60 -0.69
C PHE A 5 9.09 -7.64 0.50
N GLY A 6 10.24 -7.39 1.15
CA GLY A 6 10.35 -6.41 2.22
C GLY A 6 9.99 -4.99 1.76
N PHE A 7 10.34 -4.60 0.54
CA PHE A 7 9.94 -3.32 -0.06
C PHE A 7 8.42 -3.21 -0.20
N PHE A 8 7.74 -4.21 -0.76
CA PHE A 8 6.28 -4.19 -0.95
C PHE A 8 5.50 -4.23 0.38
N VAL A 9 6.01 -4.96 1.38
CA VAL A 9 5.45 -4.95 2.75
C VAL A 9 5.55 -3.55 3.34
N LYS A 10 6.72 -2.90 3.28
CA LYS A 10 6.90 -1.52 3.77
C LYS A 10 6.00 -0.53 3.02
N LEU A 11 5.84 -0.68 1.70
CA LEU A 11 4.96 0.15 0.89
C LEU A 11 3.49 0.04 1.35
N THR A 12 3.05 -1.18 1.65
CA THR A 12 1.71 -1.47 2.20
C THR A 12 1.53 -0.85 3.59
N VAL A 13 2.54 -0.94 4.46
CA VAL A 13 2.48 -0.33 5.79
C VAL A 13 2.40 1.19 5.70
N ILE A 14 3.22 1.82 4.86
CA ILE A 14 3.22 3.27 4.66
C ILE A 14 1.88 3.77 4.12
N SER A 15 1.27 3.05 3.17
CA SER A 15 -0.03 3.44 2.61
C SER A 15 -1.14 3.38 3.66
N VAL A 16 -1.13 2.37 4.55
CA VAL A 16 -2.08 2.27 5.67
C VAL A 16 -1.89 3.42 6.65
N ILE A 17 -0.64 3.77 7.01
CA ILE A 17 -0.36 4.89 7.91
C ILE A 17 -0.89 6.20 7.31
N ILE A 18 -0.65 6.43 6.02
CA ILE A 18 -1.16 7.62 5.32
C ILE A 18 -2.68 7.64 5.34
N ALA A 19 -3.35 6.52 5.08
CA ALA A 19 -4.81 6.45 5.11
C ALA A 19 -5.37 6.80 6.50
N ILE A 20 -4.81 6.22 7.57
CA ILE A 20 -5.22 6.50 8.96
C ILE A 20 -4.98 7.96 9.31
N ALA A 21 -3.79 8.49 9.02
CA ALA A 21 -3.44 9.88 9.28
C ALA A 21 -4.39 10.84 8.56
N THR A 22 -4.74 10.53 7.30
CA THR A 22 -5.66 11.33 6.51
C THR A 22 -7.08 11.31 7.11
N ILE A 23 -7.52 10.17 7.65
CA ILE A 23 -8.84 10.05 8.29
C ILE A 23 -8.89 10.90 9.57
N ILE A 24 -7.89 10.77 10.45
CA ILE A 24 -7.85 11.38 11.79
C ILE A 24 -7.55 12.88 11.73
N PHE A 25 -6.50 13.28 11.01
CA PHE A 25 -5.95 14.64 11.12
C PHE A 25 -6.50 15.64 10.10
N VAL A 26 -7.12 15.18 9.00
CA VAL A 26 -7.59 16.08 7.94
C VAL A 26 -9.10 16.36 8.09
N PRO A 27 -9.50 17.58 8.50
CA PRO A 27 -10.91 17.91 8.69
C PRO A 27 -11.66 17.99 7.35
N PHE A 28 -12.75 17.22 7.25
CA PHE A 28 -13.56 17.06 6.03
C PHE A 28 -14.16 18.37 5.50
N LYS A 29 -14.48 19.32 6.38
CA LYS A 29 -15.19 20.56 6.01
C LYS A 29 -14.32 21.57 5.24
N LYS A 30 -13.00 21.59 5.47
CA LYS A 30 -12.09 22.57 4.83
C LYS A 30 -11.29 22.00 3.65
N TYR A 31 -10.89 20.74 3.72
CA TYR A 31 -9.92 20.16 2.78
C TYR A 31 -10.47 18.94 2.02
N LYS A 32 -11.75 18.99 1.67
CA LYS A 32 -12.49 17.85 1.11
C LYS A 32 -11.79 17.23 -0.12
N ILE A 33 -11.35 18.08 -1.05
CA ILE A 33 -10.66 17.67 -2.29
C ILE A 33 -9.28 17.07 -1.98
N ALA A 34 -8.47 17.76 -1.17
CA ALA A 34 -7.14 17.28 -0.80
C ALA A 34 -7.19 15.94 -0.06
N LYS A 35 -8.19 15.74 0.81
CA LYS A 35 -8.44 14.49 1.54
C LYS A 35 -8.78 13.34 0.60
N ILE A 36 -9.66 13.58 -0.38
CA ILE A 36 -10.03 12.58 -1.40
C ILE A 36 -8.81 12.20 -2.24
N LEU A 37 -8.02 13.19 -2.66
CA LEU A 37 -6.81 12.94 -3.44
C LEU A 37 -5.80 12.09 -2.66
N LEU A 38 -5.58 12.40 -1.37
CA LEU A 38 -4.69 11.65 -0.48
C LEU A 38 -5.16 10.21 -0.28
N LEU A 39 -6.46 9.98 -0.12
CA LEU A 39 -7.05 8.65 -0.03
C LEU A 39 -6.88 7.84 -1.32
N ILE A 40 -7.02 8.48 -2.48
CA ILE A 40 -6.77 7.85 -3.79
C ILE A 40 -5.30 7.43 -3.90
N PHE A 41 -4.36 8.31 -3.57
CA PHE A 41 -2.92 7.99 -3.58
C PHE A 41 -2.59 6.85 -2.61
N ALA A 42 -3.14 6.88 -1.39
CA ALA A 42 -2.96 5.80 -0.43
C ALA A 42 -3.51 4.47 -0.96
N GLY A 43 -4.69 4.49 -1.60
CA GLY A 43 -5.28 3.30 -2.22
C GLY A 43 -4.42 2.71 -3.34
N ILE A 44 -3.88 3.55 -4.23
CA ILE A 44 -2.99 3.10 -5.32
C ILE A 44 -1.72 2.46 -4.73
N LEU A 45 -1.09 3.11 -3.75
CA LEU A 45 0.09 2.57 -3.07
C LEU A 45 -0.20 1.23 -2.38
N PHE A 46 -1.39 1.10 -1.78
CA PHE A 46 -1.84 -0.14 -1.17
C PHE A 46 -2.02 -1.26 -2.20
N ILE A 47 -2.65 -0.99 -3.34
CA ILE A 47 -2.84 -1.98 -4.42
C ILE A 47 -1.49 -2.45 -4.97
N ILE A 48 -0.55 -1.53 -5.20
CA ILE A 48 0.80 -1.87 -5.68
C ILE A 48 1.55 -2.70 -4.64
N GLY A 49 1.49 -2.31 -3.36
CA GLY A 49 2.12 -3.04 -2.26
C GLY A 49 1.56 -4.45 -2.09
N ALA A 50 0.24 -4.57 -1.95
CA ALA A 50 -0.43 -5.85 -1.79
C ALA A 50 -0.30 -6.75 -3.02
N GLY A 51 -0.45 -6.18 -4.22
CA GLY A 51 -0.28 -6.89 -5.49
C GLY A 51 1.16 -7.39 -5.69
N GLY A 52 2.15 -6.55 -5.37
CA GLY A 52 3.56 -6.95 -5.39
C GLY A 52 3.86 -8.08 -4.42
N CYS A 53 3.36 -8.02 -3.17
CA CYS A 53 3.48 -9.11 -2.20
C CYS A 53 2.82 -10.41 -2.69
N PHE A 54 1.62 -10.31 -3.28
CA PHE A 54 0.87 -11.46 -3.78
C PHE A 54 1.59 -12.16 -4.94
N LEU A 55 2.04 -11.39 -5.93
CA LEU A 55 2.82 -11.92 -7.06
C LEU A 55 4.12 -12.58 -6.59
N MET A 56 4.84 -11.95 -5.65
CA MET A 56 6.05 -12.54 -5.07
C MET A 56 5.79 -13.87 -4.38
N THR A 57 4.69 -13.96 -3.63
CA THR A 57 4.32 -15.17 -2.90
C THR A 57 4.06 -16.31 -3.87
N ILE A 58 3.33 -16.05 -4.96
CA ILE A 58 3.06 -17.05 -6.01
C ILE A 58 4.35 -17.45 -6.72
N SER A 59 5.21 -16.49 -7.09
CA SER A 59 6.49 -16.77 -7.73
C SER A 59 7.42 -17.60 -6.84
N ASN A 60 7.44 -17.32 -5.53
CA ASN A 60 8.27 -18.08 -4.59
C ASN A 60 7.76 -19.52 -4.46
N VAL A 61 6.45 -19.74 -4.37
CA VAL A 61 5.84 -21.09 -4.38
C VAL A 61 6.12 -21.85 -5.69
N GLY A 62 6.11 -21.16 -6.83
CA GLY A 62 6.46 -21.74 -8.12
C GLY A 62 7.93 -22.16 -8.22
N SER A 63 8.84 -21.44 -7.56
CA SER A 63 10.28 -21.71 -7.58
C SER A 63 10.71 -22.90 -6.73
N TYR A 64 9.92 -23.33 -5.74
CA TYR A 64 10.19 -24.56 -4.97
C TYR A 64 9.70 -25.85 -5.65
N ARG A 65 8.96 -25.72 -6.77
CA ARG A 65 8.42 -26.84 -7.53
C ARG A 65 9.32 -27.31 -8.69
N TYR A 66 10.45 -26.64 -8.89
CA TYR A 66 11.48 -27.00 -9.88
C TYR A 66 12.85 -27.12 -9.21
#